data_AF-A0A7L2U0R1-F1
#
_entry.id   AF-A0A7L2U0R1-F1
#
_cell.length_a   1.000
_cell.length_b   1.000
_cell.length_c   1.000
_cell.angle_alpha   90.00
_cell.angle_beta   90.00
_cell.angle_gamma   90.00
#
_symmetry.space_group_name_H-M   'P 1'
#
loop_
_entity.id
_entity.type
_entity.pdbx_description
1 polymer ?
#
loop_
_entity_poly.entity_id
_entity_poly.type
_entity_poly.pdbx_seq_one_letter_code
_entity_poly.pdbx_strand_id
1 'polypeptide(L)' 'SFVFPRNGEQLGIICEDNDFRVQEIRDTKEILIITSGDEILVECNFQTLDRSGITFVSLFFYLKIFHCF' A
#
# COMPACT_ATOMS: atom_id res chain seq x y z
N SER A 1 -0.71 1.96 -2.76
CA SER A 1 0.60 1.46 -3.21
C SER A 1 0.89 1.99 -4.61
N PHE A 2 2.02 2.67 -4.74
CA PHE A 2 2.50 3.33 -5.96
C PHE A 2 3.80 2.68 -6.44
N VAL A 3 4.06 2.67 -7.74
CA VAL A 3 5.36 2.27 -8.34
C VAL A 3 6.07 3.49 -8.86
N PHE A 4 7.36 3.59 -8.56
CA PHE A 4 8.29 4.60 -9.05
C PHE A 4 9.39 3.91 -9.88
N PRO A 5 9.81 4.44 -11.05
CA PRO A 5 11.00 3.98 -11.73
C PRO A 5 12.23 4.47 -10.98
N ARG A 6 13.40 3.99 -11.39
CA ARG A 6 14.73 4.42 -10.94
C ARG A 6 15.05 5.89 -11.29
N ASN A 7 14.23 6.85 -10.86
CA ASN A 7 14.39 8.30 -11.02
C ASN A 7 13.34 9.13 -10.24
N GLY A 8 12.43 8.50 -9.47
CA GLY A 8 11.50 9.20 -8.58
C GLY A 8 10.23 9.75 -9.25
N GLU A 9 9.99 9.49 -10.53
CA GLU A 9 8.69 9.75 -11.17
C GLU A 9 7.66 8.69 -10.74
N GLN A 10 6.36 8.93 -10.78
CA GLN A 10 5.39 7.86 -10.47
C GLN A 10 4.99 7.15 -11.76
N LEU A 11 5.28 5.85 -11.90
CA LEU A 11 4.87 5.04 -13.06
C LEU A 11 3.38 4.71 -13.02
N GLY A 12 2.83 4.47 -11.83
CA GLY A 12 1.42 4.14 -11.70
C GLY A 12 1.02 3.70 -10.30
N ILE A 13 -0.27 3.37 -10.17
CA ILE A 13 -0.90 2.96 -8.93
C ILE A 13 -1.21 1.46 -9.03
N ILE A 14 -0.64 0.65 -8.13
CA ILE A 14 -0.93 -0.80 -8.07
C ILE A 14 -2.28 -1.03 -7.40
N CYS A 15 -2.46 -0.41 -6.23
CA CYS A 15 -3.55 -0.70 -5.31
C CYS A 15 -3.91 0.62 -4.61
N GLU A 16 -5.17 1.04 -4.70
CA GLU A 16 -5.71 2.15 -3.90
C GLU A 16 -6.97 1.63 -3.22
N ASP A 17 -6.98 1.67 -1.89
CA ASP A 17 -8.11 1.25 -1.08
C ASP A 17 -8.39 2.30 0.00
N ASN A 18 -9.68 2.60 0.19
CA ASN A 18 -10.19 3.54 1.16
C ASN A 18 -10.86 2.84 2.35
N ASP A 19 -11.10 1.52 2.28
CA ASP A 19 -11.79 0.78 3.33
C ASP A 19 -10.92 -0.31 3.95
N PHE A 20 -10.47 -0.05 5.18
CA PHE A 20 -9.63 -0.98 5.92
C PHE A 20 -10.39 -2.19 6.50
N ARG A 21 -11.72 -2.27 6.38
CA ARG A 21 -12.52 -3.34 7.02
C ARG A 21 -12.48 -4.64 6.24
N VAL A 22 -12.36 -4.58 4.92
CA VAL A 22 -12.36 -5.75 4.04
C VAL A 22 -10.93 -6.03 3.59
N GLN A 23 -10.51 -7.29 3.66
CA GLN A 23 -9.22 -7.75 3.14
C GLN A 23 -9.51 -8.85 2.14
N GLU A 24 -9.31 -8.56 0.86
CA GLU A 24 -9.56 -9.48 -0.23
C GLU A 24 -8.52 -9.27 -1.34
N ILE A 25 -8.34 -10.29 -2.16
CA ILE A 25 -7.50 -10.21 -3.35
C ILE A 25 -8.37 -9.60 -4.45
N ARG A 26 -7.91 -8.51 -5.06
CA ARG A 26 -8.60 -7.86 -6.19
C ARG A 26 -7.64 -7.79 -7.37
N ASP A 27 -8.18 -8.00 -8.56
CA ASP A 27 -7.43 -7.75 -9.78
C ASP A 27 -7.07 -6.27 -9.91
N THR A 28 -5.84 -5.98 -10.34
CA THR A 28 -5.46 -4.60 -10.65
C THR A 28 -6.21 -4.12 -11.89
N LYS A 29 -6.61 -2.84 -11.89
CA LYS A 29 -7.35 -2.25 -13.02
C LYS A 29 -6.53 -2.27 -14.31
N GLU A 30 -5.21 -2.16 -14.18
CA GLU A 30 -4.26 -2.15 -15.29
C GLU A 30 -3.10 -3.09 -14.99
N ILE A 31 -2.48 -3.62 -16.06
CA ILE A 31 -1.30 -4.46 -15.96
C ILE A 31 -0.08 -3.53 -15.85
N LEU A 32 0.57 -3.53 -14.69
CA LEU A 32 1.83 -2.83 -14.45
C LEU A 32 2.99 -3.82 -14.56
N ILE A 33 3.97 -3.49 -15.41
CA ILE A 33 5.22 -4.26 -15.51
C ILE A 33 6.22 -3.64 -14.54
N ILE A 34 6.54 -4.36 -13.48
CA ILE A 34 7.57 -3.97 -12.51
C ILE A 34 8.86 -4.69 -12.89
N THR A 35 9.92 -3.91 -13.07
CA THR A 35 11.25 -4.42 -13.44
C THR A 35 12.22 -4.29 -12.28
N SER A 36 13.35 -4.99 -12.37
CA SER A 36 14.40 -4.88 -11.35
C SER A 36 14.79 -3.41 -11.15
N GLY A 37 14.98 -2.99 -9.90
CA GLY A 37 15.37 -1.65 -9.51
C GLY A 37 14.26 -0.61 -9.54
N ASP A 38 13.04 -0.94 -9.98
CA ASP A 38 11.89 -0.09 -9.69
C ASP A 38 11.63 -0.07 -8.17
N GLU A 39 11.16 1.07 -7.68
CA GLU A 39 10.84 1.27 -6.27
C GLU A 39 9.34 1.18 -6.06
N ILE A 40 8.95 0.44 -5.01
CA ILE A 40 7.56 0.29 -4.62
C ILE A 40 7.35 1.09 -3.34
N LEU A 41 6.44 2.06 -3.41
CA LEU A 41 6.05 2.86 -2.26
C LEU A 41 4.66 2.44 -1.77
N VAL A 42 4.54 2.21 -0.47
CA VAL A 42 3.25 1.96 0.17
C VAL A 42 3.00 3.07 1.18
N GLU A 43 1.93 3.83 0.93
CA GLU A 43 1.43 4.84 1.86
C GLU A 43 0.13 4.35 2.48
N CYS A 44 -0.04 4.58 3.78
CA CYS A 44 -1.25 4.25 4.52
C CYS A 44 -1.63 5.44 5.39
N ASN A 45 -2.89 5.87 5.31
CA ASN A 45 -3.42 6.93 6.15
C ASN A 45 -4.19 6.34 7.34
N PHE A 46 -3.91 6.85 8.54
CA PHE A 46 -4.53 6.37 9.78
C PHE A 46 -5.15 7.53 10.56
N GLN A 47 -6.39 7.32 10.99
CA GLN A 47 -7.05 8.19 11.94
C GLN A 47 -6.93 7.60 13.35
N THR A 48 -6.44 8.40 14.29
CA THR A 48 -6.22 7.99 15.69
C THR A 48 -7.01 8.84 16.69
N LEU A 49 -8.02 9.58 16.23
CA LEU A 49 -8.84 10.46 17.09
C LEU A 49 -9.58 9.72 18.21
N ASP A 50 -9.85 8.42 18.01
CA ASP A 50 -10.49 7.52 18.98
C ASP A 50 -9.50 6.86 19.95
N ARG A 51 -8.19 7.15 19.83
CA ARG A 51 -7.14 6.55 20.66
C ARG A 51 -6.63 7.55 21.69
N SER A 52 -6.56 7.11 22.94
CA SER A 52 -6.03 7.92 24.05
C SER A 52 -4.51 7.82 24.22
N GLY A 53 -3.82 7.09 23.34
CA GLY A 53 -2.39 6.81 23.46
C GLY A 53 -1.71 6.58 22.11
N ILE A 54 -0.38 6.47 22.14
CA ILE A 54 0.43 6.23 20.94
C ILE A 54 0.12 4.83 20.39
N THR A 55 -0.14 4.76 19.09
CA THR A 55 -0.36 3.49 18.39
C THR A 55 0.93 3.08 17.70
N PHE A 56 1.39 1.86 17.95
CA PHE A 56 2.57 1.28 17.30
C PHE A 56 2.17 0.33 16.18
N VAL A 57 3.01 0.26 15.16
CA VAL A 57 2.84 -0.69 14.06
C VAL A 57 3.06 -2.11 14.59
N SER A 58 2.18 -3.04 14.22
CA SER A 58 2.26 -4.45 14.63
C SER A 58 2.27 -5.37 13.41
N LEU A 59 2.55 -6.66 13.64
CA LEU A 59 2.58 -7.69 12.59
C LEU A 59 1.31 -7.71 11.73
N PHE A 60 0.15 -7.38 12.30
CA PHE A 60 -1.12 -7.35 11.58
C PHE A 60 -1.13 -6.32 10.43
N PHE A 61 -0.40 -5.21 10.59
CA PHE A 61 -0.26 -4.21 9.52
C PHE A 61 0.61 -4.70 8.37
N TYR A 62 1.69 -5.44 8.67
CA TYR A 62 2.58 -5.99 7.66
C TYR A 62 1.89 -6.99 6.73
N LEU A 63 1.06 -7.89 7.28
CA LEU A 63 0.27 -8.83 6.46
C LEU A 63 -0.66 -8.11 5.49
N LYS A 64 -1.17 -6.95 5.90
CA LYS A 64 -2.14 -6.19 5.11
C LYS A 64 -1.52 -5.49 3.91
N ILE A 65 -0.29 -4.99 4.06
CA ILE A 65 0.51 -4.46 2.95
C ILE A 65 0.80 -5.57 1.94
N PHE A 66 1.20 -6.75 2.43
CA PHE A 66 1.52 -7.89 1.57
C PHE A 66 0.32 -8.40 0.78
N HIS A 67 -0.91 -8.24 1.27
CA HIS A 67 -2.11 -8.71 0.57
C HIS A 67 -2.56 -7.80 -0.60
N CYS A 68 -1.98 -6.60 -0.74
CA CYS A 68 -2.11 -5.82 -1.99
C CYS A 68 -1.10 -6.29 -3.07
N PHE A 69 -0.21 -7.26 -2.77
CA PHE A 69 0.82 -7.78 -3.68
C PHE A 69 0.66 -9.28 -3.98
#